data_AF-A0A2M6GI73-F1
#
_entry.id   AF-A0A2M6GI73-F1
#
_cell.length_a   1.000
_cell.length_b   1.000
_cell.length_c   1.000
_cell.angle_alpha   90.00
_cell.angle_beta   90.00
_cell.angle_gamma   90.00
#
_symmetry.space_group_name_H-M   'P 1'
#
loop_
_entity.id
_entity.type
_entity.pdbx_description
1 polymer ?
#
loop_
_entity_poly.entity_id
_entity_poly.type
_entity_poly.pdbx_seq_one_letter_code
_entity_poly.pdbx_strand_id
1 'polypeptide(L)'
;MKLVKLVLNPFEPNHQQVGNLNMMVHAPYTKAGLTKETYPKLDDLIVEEKQSESRLRRVLVSFMCPGVDEYEFDLDNKASHRVEVKGHNYEITLTEIGEEEISQFKAQKFLYFIFNVEEI
;
A
#
# COMPACT_ATOMS: atom_id res chain seq x y z
N MET A 1 6.88 -5.78 -17.27
CA MET A 1 6.23 -4.67 -16.54
C MET A 1 4.72 -4.94 -16.40
N LYS A 2 4.18 -4.97 -15.17
CA LYS A 2 2.77 -5.24 -14.85
C LYS A 2 2.24 -4.23 -13.84
N LEU A 3 1.06 -3.67 -14.12
CA LEU A 3 0.33 -2.80 -13.18
C LEU A 3 -0.46 -3.65 -12.17
N VAL A 4 -0.37 -3.27 -10.91
CA VAL A 4 -1.00 -3.92 -9.75
C VAL A 4 -1.80 -2.84 -9.02
N LYS A 5 -3.10 -3.05 -8.86
CA LYS A 5 -3.97 -2.17 -8.06
C LYS A 5 -4.40 -2.96 -6.82
N LEU A 6 -4.03 -2.47 -5.64
CA LEU A 6 -4.45 -3.04 -4.37
C LEU A 6 -5.37 -2.07 -3.66
N VAL A 7 -6.51 -2.57 -3.20
CA VAL A 7 -7.54 -1.79 -2.51
C VAL A 7 -7.58 -2.24 -1.06
N LEU A 8 -7.55 -1.29 -0.13
CA LEU A 8 -7.79 -1.54 1.30
C LEU A 8 -9.30 -1.58 1.55
N ASN A 9 -9.93 -2.62 1.01
CA ASN A 9 -11.32 -2.95 1.20
C ASN A 9 -11.42 -4.19 2.09
N PRO A 10 -12.17 -4.18 3.22
CA PRO A 10 -12.34 -5.36 4.07
C PRO A 10 -13.10 -6.52 3.37
N PHE A 11 -13.72 -6.26 2.22
CA PHE A 11 -14.53 -7.24 1.48
C PHE A 11 -13.78 -7.88 0.30
N GLU A 12 -12.58 -7.41 -0.04
CA GLU A 12 -11.77 -7.97 -1.12
C GLU A 12 -10.34 -8.26 -0.62
N PRO A 13 -9.63 -9.23 -1.22
CA PRO A 13 -8.24 -9.47 -0.87
C PRO A 13 -7.38 -8.22 -1.14
N ASN A 14 -6.71 -7.72 -0.11
CA ASN A 14 -5.72 -6.64 -0.18
C ASN A 14 -4.34 -7.12 -0.68
N HIS A 15 -4.31 -8.22 -1.43
CA HIS A 15 -3.10 -8.84 -1.94
C HIS A 15 -3.24 -9.31 -3.39
N GLN A 16 -2.12 -9.35 -4.11
CA GLN A 16 -2.08 -9.80 -5.50
C GLN A 16 -0.76 -10.50 -5.83
N GLN A 17 -0.85 -11.55 -6.65
CA GLN A 17 0.29 -12.28 -7.17
C GLN A 17 0.75 -11.76 -8.55
N VAL A 18 2.07 -11.58 -8.69
CA VAL A 18 2.77 -11.23 -9.93
C VAL A 18 3.95 -12.19 -10.11
N GLY A 19 3.78 -13.22 -10.94
CA GLY A 19 4.80 -14.27 -11.08
C GLY A 19 5.05 -14.96 -9.73
N ASN A 20 6.29 -14.92 -9.24
CA ASN A 20 6.68 -15.49 -7.94
C ASN A 20 6.50 -14.51 -6.77
N LEU A 21 6.18 -13.25 -7.05
CA LEU A 21 5.95 -12.20 -6.06
C LEU A 21 4.48 -12.23 -5.59
N ASN A 22 4.25 -12.23 -4.27
CA ASN A 22 2.93 -12.06 -3.68
C ASN A 22 2.95 -10.84 -2.76
N MET A 23 2.24 -9.78 -3.15
CA MET A 23 2.25 -8.47 -2.49
C MET A 23 0.98 -8.28 -1.67
N MET A 24 1.11 -7.70 -0.47
CA MET A 24 -0.02 -7.34 0.37
C MET A 24 0.18 -5.96 0.99
N VAL A 25 -0.88 -5.14 1.00
CA VAL A 25 -0.88 -3.80 1.60
C VAL A 25 -1.55 -3.85 2.97
N HIS A 26 -0.93 -3.27 4.00
CA HIS A 26 -1.41 -3.35 5.39
C HIS A 26 -2.21 -2.14 5.86
N ALA A 27 -1.58 -0.97 5.92
CA ALA A 27 -2.22 0.27 6.35
C ALA A 27 -1.41 1.47 5.84
N PRO A 28 -2.06 2.61 5.60
CA PRO A 28 -1.36 3.81 5.15
C PRO A 28 -0.89 4.70 6.31
N TYR A 29 0.13 5.53 6.06
CA TYR A 29 0.70 6.46 7.04
C TYR A 29 0.44 7.92 6.64
N THR A 30 -0.07 8.74 7.57
CA THR A 30 -0.15 10.21 7.43
C THR A 30 0.92 10.89 8.29
N LYS A 31 1.51 11.97 7.77
CA LYS A 31 2.62 12.71 8.41
C LYS A 31 2.13 13.74 9.45
N ALA A 32 1.06 13.44 10.18
CA ALA A 32 0.68 14.19 11.39
C ALA A 32 1.20 13.38 12.58
N GLY A 33 1.98 14.02 13.45
CA GLY A 33 2.81 13.37 14.47
C GLY A 33 2.06 12.29 15.26
N LEU A 34 2.43 11.03 15.06
CA LEU A 34 1.97 9.90 15.84
C LEU A 34 3.17 9.32 16.59
N THR A 35 3.16 9.50 17.91
CA THR A 35 3.90 8.65 18.84
C THR A 35 3.48 7.21 18.56
N LYS A 36 4.48 6.37 18.27
CA LYS A 36 4.35 4.98 17.87
C LYS A 36 3.81 4.14 19.04
N GLU A 37 2.51 4.15 19.26
CA GLU A 37 1.84 3.13 20.08
C GLU A 37 1.32 2.05 19.13
N THR A 38 2.08 0.94 19.07
CA THR A 38 1.62 -0.43 18.82
C THR A 38 0.50 -0.64 17.77
N TYR A 39 0.88 -1.17 16.60
CA TYR A 39 0.03 -1.81 15.58
C TYR A 39 -1.30 -1.09 15.24
N PRO A 40 -1.33 -0.19 14.24
CA PRO A 40 -2.58 0.48 13.86
C PRO A 40 -3.56 -0.54 13.28
N LYS A 41 -4.73 -0.65 13.89
CA LYS A 41 -5.87 -1.33 13.28
C LYS A 41 -6.50 -0.38 12.26
N LEU A 42 -7.11 -0.94 11.20
CA LEU A 42 -7.78 -0.18 10.14
C LEU A 42 -8.83 0.82 10.68
N ASP A 43 -9.37 0.59 11.87
CA ASP A 43 -10.38 1.43 12.52
C ASP A 43 -9.81 2.67 13.25
N ASP A 44 -8.47 2.79 13.39
CA ASP A 44 -7.84 3.88 14.16
C ASP A 44 -7.53 5.14 13.32
N LEU A 45 -7.82 5.13 12.02
CA LEU A 45 -7.57 6.27 11.13
C LEU A 45 -8.79 7.21 11.10
N ILE A 46 -8.98 7.99 12.17
CA ILE A 46 -9.84 9.17 12.14
C ILE A 46 -9.01 10.32 11.55
N VAL A 47 -9.23 10.61 10.26
CA VAL A 47 -8.64 11.80 9.61
C VAL A 47 -9.32 13.03 10.21
N GLU A 48 -8.60 13.81 11.03
CA GLU A 48 -9.10 15.09 11.51
C GLU A 48 -9.34 16.03 10.31
N GLU A 49 -10.61 16.43 10.10
CA GLU A 49 -11.07 17.33 9.02
C GLU A 49 -10.38 18.70 8.94
N LYS A 50 -9.49 19.04 9.90
CA LYS A 50 -8.85 20.36 10.01
C LYS A 50 -7.55 20.52 9.23
N GLN A 51 -7.08 19.50 8.51
CA GLN A 51 -5.96 19.64 7.58
C GLN A 51 -6.38 19.25 6.15
N SER A 52 -6.87 20.23 5.40
CA SER A 52 -7.30 20.08 4.00
C SER A 52 -6.18 19.70 3.00
N GLU A 53 -4.94 19.47 3.47
CA GLU A 53 -3.77 19.15 2.63
C GLU A 53 -3.04 17.86 3.05
N SER A 54 -3.47 17.16 4.10
CA SER A 54 -2.88 15.88 4.51
C SER A 54 -3.35 14.75 3.57
N ARG A 55 -2.85 14.77 2.34
CA ARG A 55 -2.95 13.65 1.42
C ARG A 55 -2.13 12.49 1.96
N LEU A 56 -2.71 11.31 1.96
CA LEU A 56 -2.03 10.05 2.19
C LEU A 56 -0.89 9.88 1.18
N ARG A 57 0.32 9.55 1.63
CA ARG A 57 1.51 9.49 0.74
C ARG A 57 2.34 8.24 0.91
N ARG A 58 2.07 7.46 1.96
CA ARG A 58 2.90 6.36 2.38
C ARG A 58 2.09 5.11 2.62
N VAL A 59 2.67 3.97 2.26
CA VAL A 59 2.07 2.67 2.44
C VAL A 59 3.12 1.64 2.79
N LEU A 60 2.79 0.76 3.72
CA LEU A 60 3.61 -0.40 4.06
C LEU A 60 3.14 -1.61 3.26
N VAL A 61 4.07 -2.23 2.55
CA VAL A 61 3.84 -3.40 1.72
C VAL A 61 4.65 -4.56 2.28
N SER A 62 3.99 -5.67 2.55
CA SER A 62 4.68 -6.93 2.84
C SER A 62 4.67 -7.84 1.63
N PHE A 63 5.70 -8.65 1.52
CA PHE A 63 5.75 -9.74 0.55
C PHE A 63 5.50 -11.04 1.30
N MET A 64 4.46 -11.79 0.91
CA MET A 64 4.09 -13.07 1.57
C MET A 64 5.07 -14.19 1.20
N CYS A 65 6.36 -13.95 1.38
CA CYS A 65 7.47 -14.85 1.13
C CYS A 65 8.38 -14.87 2.36
N PRO A 66 8.81 -16.05 2.84
CA PRO A 66 9.71 -16.14 3.98
C PRO A 66 11.02 -15.38 3.74
N GLY A 67 11.45 -14.59 4.72
CA GLY A 67 12.73 -13.88 4.68
C GLY A 67 12.74 -12.56 3.91
N VAL A 68 11.59 -12.07 3.46
CA VAL A 68 11.45 -10.75 2.82
C VAL A 68 10.82 -9.78 3.82
N ASP A 69 11.54 -8.71 4.15
CA ASP A 69 11.05 -7.67 5.05
C ASP A 69 9.91 -6.85 4.43
N GLU A 70 9.24 -6.06 5.27
CA GLU A 70 8.24 -5.08 4.83
C GLU A 70 8.92 -3.81 4.28
N TYR A 71 8.30 -3.18 3.28
CA TYR A 71 8.84 -2.00 2.62
C TYR A 71 7.87 -0.82 2.73
N GLU A 72 8.40 0.33 3.18
CA GLU A 72 7.68 1.61 3.20
C GLU A 72 7.85 2.32 1.85
N PHE A 73 6.75 2.46 1.13
CA PHE A 73 6.70 3.26 -0.10
C PHE A 73 6.25 4.68 0.23
N ASP A 74 6.93 5.69 -0.33
CA ASP A 74 6.61 7.12 -0.21
C ASP A 74 6.65 7.77 -1.60
N LEU A 75 5.53 8.32 -2.06
CA LEU A 75 5.42 8.95 -3.39
C LEU A 75 6.47 10.04 -3.65
N ASP A 76 6.95 10.75 -2.62
CA ASP A 76 7.85 11.90 -2.80
C ASP A 76 9.34 11.51 -2.80
N ASN A 77 9.72 10.45 -2.08
CA ASN A 77 11.14 10.16 -1.78
C ASN A 77 11.56 8.70 -1.98
N LYS A 78 10.62 7.75 -1.82
CA LYS A 78 10.91 6.31 -1.83
C LYS A 78 9.79 5.56 -2.54
N ALA A 79 9.48 6.01 -3.75
CA ALA A 79 8.42 5.42 -4.55
C ALA A 79 8.83 4.05 -5.10
N SER A 80 10.13 3.77 -5.23
CA SER A 80 10.64 2.55 -5.83
C SER A 80 11.53 1.76 -4.87
N HIS A 81 11.34 0.44 -4.84
CA HIS A 81 12.16 -0.51 -4.09
C HIS A 81 12.53 -1.69 -4.97
N ARG A 82 13.75 -2.21 -4.78
CA ARG A 82 14.18 -3.47 -5.36
C ARG A 82 14.04 -4.58 -4.33
N VAL A 83 13.40 -5.68 -4.72
CA VAL A 83 13.09 -6.81 -3.84
C VAL A 83 13.51 -8.09 -4.53
N GLU A 84 14.31 -8.90 -3.85
CA GLU A 84 14.65 -10.25 -4.29
C GLU A 84 13.65 -11.26 -3.69
N VAL A 85 12.99 -12.04 -4.53
CA VAL A 85 12.06 -13.10 -4.11
C VAL A 85 12.40 -14.39 -4.83
N LYS A 86 12.81 -15.42 -4.06
CA LYS A 86 13.15 -16.76 -4.58
C LYS A 86 14.20 -16.72 -5.71
N GLY A 87 15.18 -15.80 -5.63
CA GLY A 87 16.24 -15.65 -6.63
C GLY A 87 15.85 -14.83 -7.86
N HIS A 88 14.68 -14.18 -7.85
CA HIS A 88 14.25 -13.24 -8.88
C HIS A 88 14.27 -11.82 -8.32
N ASN A 89 14.81 -10.85 -9.07
CA ASN A 89 14.80 -9.45 -8.67
C ASN A 89 13.59 -8.75 -9.27
N TYR A 90 12.91 -7.97 -8.45
CA TYR A 90 11.79 -7.14 -8.87
C TYR A 90 12.08 -5.68 -8.55
N GLU A 91 11.78 -4.78 -9.48
CA GLU A 91 11.65 -3.36 -9.23
C GLU A 91 10.17 -3.02 -9.10
N ILE A 92 9.79 -2.51 -7.93
CA ILE A 92 8.41 -2.21 -7.56
C ILE A 92 8.33 -0.71 -7.34
N THR A 93 7.43 -0.03 -8.04
CA THR A 93 7.25 1.42 -7.94
C THR A 93 5.81 1.76 -7.61
N LEU A 94 5.56 2.42 -6.49
CA LEU A 94 4.28 3.04 -6.16
C LEU A 94 4.09 4.27 -7.05
N THR A 95 3.03 4.27 -7.85
CA THR A 95 2.74 5.35 -8.80
C THR A 95 1.55 6.21 -8.38
N GLU A 96 0.60 5.65 -7.63
CA GLU A 96 -0.62 6.35 -7.26
C GLU A 96 -1.18 5.87 -5.92
N ILE A 97 -1.71 6.81 -5.15
CA ILE A 97 -2.57 6.56 -4.00
C ILE A 97 -3.85 7.37 -4.22
N GLY A 98 -5.00 6.73 -4.10
CA GLY A 98 -6.28 7.41 -4.25
C GLY A 98 -7.40 6.74 -3.47
N GLU A 99 -8.61 7.20 -3.72
CA GLU A 99 -9.85 6.68 -3.12
C GLU A 99 -10.81 6.23 -4.20
N GLU A 100 -11.43 5.07 -4.03
CA GLU A 100 -12.50 4.60 -4.92
C GLU A 100 -13.74 4.17 -4.14
N GLU A 101 -14.91 4.45 -4.72
CA GLU A 101 -16.17 3.86 -4.25
C GLU A 101 -16.33 2.50 -4.90
N ILE A 102 -16.59 1.48 -4.09
CA ILE A 102 -16.79 0.12 -4.57
C ILE A 102 -18.28 -0.06 -4.80
N SER A 103 -18.66 -0.50 -6.00
CA SER A 103 -20.05 -0.58 -6.48
C SER A 103 -21.04 -1.23 -5.50
N GLN A 104 -20.55 -2.15 -4.67
CA GLN A 104 -21.31 -2.92 -3.69
C GLN A 104 -21.56 -2.18 -2.36
N PHE A 105 -20.79 -1.12 -2.06
CA PHE A 105 -20.82 -0.33 -0.83
C PHE A 105 -20.93 1.15 -1.16
N LYS A 106 -22.12 1.57 -1.59
CA LYS A 106 -22.41 2.98 -1.89
C LYS A 106 -22.20 3.82 -0.63
N ALA A 107 -21.61 5.01 -0.81
CA ALA A 107 -21.28 5.98 0.24
C ALA A 107 -20.03 5.69 1.11
N GLN A 108 -19.27 4.62 0.84
CA GLN A 108 -17.96 4.40 1.46
C GLN A 108 -16.86 4.41 0.41
N LYS A 109 -15.83 5.23 0.66
CA LYS A 109 -14.61 5.28 -0.14
C LYS A 109 -13.55 4.41 0.52
N PHE A 110 -12.83 3.66 -0.31
CA PHE A 110 -11.71 2.83 0.11
C PHE A 110 -10.44 3.31 -0.55
N LEU A 111 -9.32 3.20 0.16
CA LEU A 111 -8.03 3.59 -0.39
C LEU A 111 -7.53 2.54 -1.38
N TYR A 112 -6.98 3.01 -2.49
CA TYR A 112 -6.27 2.16 -3.44
C TYR A 112 -4.83 2.63 -3.64
N PHE A 113 -3.99 1.69 -4.04
CA PHE A 113 -2.58 1.86 -4.30
C PHE A 113 -2.26 1.22 -5.63
N ILE A 114 -1.65 1.97 -6.55
CA ILE A 114 -1.20 1.47 -7.84
C ILE A 114 0.31 1.30 -7.80
N PHE A 115 0.76 0.09 -8.11
CA PHE A 115 2.16 -0.27 -8.24
C PHE A 115 2.46 -0.69 -9.67
N ASN A 116 3.63 -0.31 -10.15
CA ASN A 116 4.25 -0.87 -11.31
C ASN A 116 5.30 -1.91 -10.87
N VAL A 117 5.21 -3.13 -11.39
CA VAL A 117 6.12 -4.24 -11.03
C VAL A 117 6.85 -4.71 -12.28
N GLU A 118 8.17 -4.70 -12.23
CA GLU A 118 9.05 -5.19 -13.29
C GLU A 118 10.02 -6.23 -12.72
N GLU A 119 10.20 -7.34 -13.43
CA GLU A 119 11.23 -8.33 -13.12
C GLU A 119 12.49 -7.97 -13.88
N ILE A 120 13.65 -7.93 -13.20
CA ILE A 120 14.94 -7.44 -13.72
C ILE A 120 16.09 -8.43 -13.55
#